data_AF-A0A023DDV0-F1
#
_entry.id   AF-A0A023DDV0-F1
#
_cell.length_a   1.000
_cell.length_b   1.000
_cell.length_c   1.000
_cell.angle_alpha   90.00
_cell.angle_beta   90.00
_cell.angle_gamma   90.00
#
_symmetry.space_group_name_H-M   'P 1'
#
loop_
_entity.id
_entity.type
_entity.pdbx_description
1 polymer ?
#
loop_
_entity_poly.entity_id
_entity_poly.type
_entity_poly.pdbx_seq_one_letter_code
_entity_poly.pdbx_strand_id
1 'polypeptide(L)' 'MNDIGAIILAAGMSKRMGQPKQFLNLHGKPLFRHAVETAVHSGLRPVGRSGRRTDRVT' A
#
# COMPACT_ATOMS: atom_id res chain seq x y z
N MET A 1 -25.00 7.84 -8.68
CA MET A 1 -23.96 6.78 -8.86
C MET A 1 -23.34 6.51 -7.51
N ASN A 2 -23.20 5.24 -7.12
CA ASN A 2 -22.44 4.87 -5.93
C ASN A 2 -20.98 4.66 -6.33
N ASP A 3 -20.07 5.37 -5.68
CA ASP A 3 -18.64 5.17 -5.87
C ASP A 3 -18.20 3.85 -5.21
N ILE A 4 -17.24 3.15 -5.83
CA ILE A 4 -16.64 1.92 -5.30
C ILE A 4 -15.30 2.27 -4.67
N GLY A 5 -15.17 2.09 -3.36
CA GLY A 5 -13.93 2.32 -2.62
C GLY A 5 -12.97 1.13 -2.60
N ALA A 6 -11.71 1.39 -2.28
CA ALA A 6 -10.65 0.37 -2.14
C ALA A 6 -9.92 0.49 -0.79
N ILE A 7 -9.67 -0.65 -0.13
CA ILE A 7 -8.84 -0.74 1.08
C ILE A 7 -7.66 -1.68 0.84
N ILE A 8 -6.45 -1.13 0.91
CA ILE A 8 -5.20 -1.86 0.69
C ILE A 8 -4.63 -2.30 2.04
N LEU A 9 -4.61 -3.60 2.29
CA LEU A 9 -4.11 -4.17 3.54
C LEU A 9 -2.57 -4.22 3.55
N ALA A 10 -1.94 -3.29 4.27
CA ALA A 10 -0.48 -3.13 4.37
C ALA A 10 -0.01 -3.04 5.84
N ALA A 11 -0.68 -3.74 6.76
CA ALA A 11 -0.37 -3.78 8.20
C ALA A 11 0.57 -4.93 8.61
N GLY A 12 0.90 -5.84 7.68
CA GLY A 12 1.63 -7.07 7.98
C GLY A 12 3.11 -6.84 8.29
N MET A 13 3.59 -7.37 9.42
CA MET A 13 5.01 -7.28 9.81
C MET A 13 5.96 -8.08 8.91
N SER A 14 5.44 -9.03 8.13
CA SER A 14 6.24 -9.80 7.16
C SER A 14 7.46 -10.49 7.78
N LYS A 15 7.27 -11.18 8.92
CA LYS A 15 8.33 -11.79 9.74
C LYS A 15 9.34 -12.64 8.94
N ARG A 16 8.90 -13.36 7.90
CA ARG A 16 9.78 -14.16 7.03
C ARG A 16 10.78 -13.32 6.22
N MET A 17 10.45 -12.05 5.93
CA MET A 17 11.30 -11.12 5.19
C MET A 17 12.11 -10.20 6.11
N GLY A 18 11.99 -10.35 7.44
CA GLY A 18 12.72 -9.53 8.43
C GLY A 18 12.26 -8.07 8.55
N GLN A 19 11.53 -7.55 7.58
CA GLN A 19 11.00 -6.18 7.55
C GLN A 19 9.62 -6.13 6.89
N PRO A 20 8.78 -5.13 7.21
CA PRO A 20 7.44 -5.04 6.65
C PRO A 20 7.47 -4.89 5.13
N LYS A 21 6.99 -5.92 4.41
CA LYS A 21 7.16 -6.03 2.95
C LYS A 21 6.58 -4.83 2.19
N GLN A 22 5.53 -4.21 2.69
CA GLN A 22 4.88 -3.09 2.01
C GLN A 22 5.83 -1.93 1.67
N PHE A 23 6.90 -1.73 2.44
CA PHE A 23 7.87 -0.65 2.23
C PHE A 23 9.10 -1.06 1.42
N LEU A 24 9.21 -2.34 1.05
CA LEU A 24 10.28 -2.78 0.17
C LEU A 24 10.13 -2.18 -1.21
N ASN A 25 11.24 -1.77 -1.80
CA ASN A 25 11.27 -1.26 -3.16
C ASN A 25 11.21 -2.42 -4.16
N LEU A 26 10.22 -2.36 -5.03
CA LEU A 26 10.14 -3.14 -6.26
C LEU A 26 10.24 -2.17 -7.44
N HIS A 27 11.29 -2.31 -8.24
CA HIS A 27 11.61 -1.40 -9.35
C HIS A 27 11.65 0.08 -8.94
N GLY A 28 12.34 0.38 -7.82
CA GLY A 28 12.48 1.76 -7.31
C GLY A 28 11.21 2.33 -6.65
N LYS A 29 10.14 1.54 -6.50
CA LYS A 29 8.88 1.98 -5.92
C LYS A 29 8.43 1.06 -4.77
N PRO A 30 8.00 1.60 -3.61
CA PRO A 30 7.48 0.79 -2.52
C PRO A 30 6.33 -0.13 -2.96
N LEU A 31 6.35 -1.38 -2.52
CA LEU A 31 5.36 -2.40 -2.93
C LEU A 31 3.90 -1.92 -2.78
N PHE A 32 3.55 -1.19 -1.72
CA PHE A 32 2.18 -0.71 -1.54
C PHE A 32 1.75 0.32 -2.60
N ARG A 33 2.68 1.10 -3.17
CA ARG A 33 2.34 2.13 -4.17
C ARG A 33 1.81 1.51 -5.46
N HIS A 34 2.34 0.35 -5.86
CA HIS A 34 1.83 -0.37 -7.04
C HIS A 34 0.33 -0.70 -6.88
N ALA A 35 -0.10 -1.14 -5.69
CA ALA A 35 -1.51 -1.42 -5.41
C ALA A 35 -2.37 -0.15 -5.38
N VAL A 36 -1.85 0.97 -4.83
CA VAL A 36 -2.55 2.26 -4.81
C VAL A 36 -2.77 2.78 -6.23
N GLU A 37 -1.72 2.76 -7.06
CA GLU A 37 -1.78 3.24 -8.44
C GLU A 37 -2.77 2.42 -9.28
N THR A 38 -2.77 1.09 -9.13
CA THR A 38 -3.77 0.24 -9.79
C THR A 38 -5.19 0.62 -9.38
N ALA A 39 -5.46 0.81 -8.08
CA ALA A 39 -6.79 1.19 -7.61
C ALA A 39 -7.25 2.55 -8.17
N VAL A 40 -6.34 3.54 -8.21
CA VAL A 40 -6.62 4.87 -8.76
C VAL A 40 -6.85 4.80 -10.27
N HIS A 41 -6.02 4.07 -11.02
CA HIS A 41 -6.19 3.90 -12.46
C HIS A 41 -7.47 3.14 -12.83
N SER A 42 -7.96 2.26 -11.96
CA SER A 42 -9.27 1.60 -12.11
C SER A 42 -10.46 2.49 -11.72
N GLY A 43 -10.22 3.75 -11.33
CA GLY A 43 -11.27 4.70 -11.00
C GLY A 43 -11.93 4.45 -9.63
N LEU A 44 -11.31 3.67 -8.74
CA LEU A 44 -11.83 3.41 -7.39
C LEU A 44 -11.68 4.62 -6.49
N ARG A 45 -12.74 4.98 -5.76
CA ARG A 45 -12.80 6.18 -4.90
C ARG A 45 -13.74 5.90 -3.71
N PRO A 46 -13.32 6.16 -2.47
CA PRO A 46 -11.98 6.54 -2.03
C PRO A 46 -10.99 5.35 -2.01
N VAL A 47 -9.68 5.64 -2.04
CA VAL A 47 -8.60 4.64 -1.87
C VAL A 47 -7.90 4.86 -0.54
N GLY A 48 -7.90 3.84 0.33
CA GLY A 48 -7.23 3.84 1.63
C GLY A 48 -6.21 2.72 1.78
N ARG A 49 -5.25 2.88 2.68
CA ARG A 49 -4.27 1.86 3.08
C ARG A 49 -4.36 1.58 4.57
N SER A 50 -4.49 0.32 4.95
CA SER A 50 -4.39 -0.13 6.35
C SER A 50 -2.93 -0.39 6.73
N GLY A 51 -2.52 0.00 7.94
CA GLY A 51 -1.23 -0.36 8.52
C GLY A 51 -0.50 0.76 9.24
N ARG A 52 0.55 0.40 10.00
CA ARG A 52 1.41 1.38 10.69
C ARG A 52 2.09 2.32 9.68
N ARG A 53 2.23 3.59 10.04
CA ARG A 53 3.22 4.51 9.46
C ARG A 53 4.60 4.04 9.88
N THR A 54 5.47 3.75 8.92
CA THR A 54 6.90 3.53 9.18
C THR A 54 7.71 4.53 8.38
N ASP A 55 7.23 5.75 8.33
CA ASP A 55 7.95 6.93 7.89
C ASP A 55 8.86 7.38 9.05
N ARG A 56 10.01 6.71 9.17
CA ARG A 56 11.22 7.34 9.72
C ARG A 56 12.18 7.51 8.55
N VAL A 57 12.06 8.63 7.87
CA VAL A 57 13.17 9.21 7.10
C VAL A 57 14.02 9.91 8.15
N THR A 58 15.14 9.28 8.52
CA THR A 58 16.30 9.98 9.11
C THR A 58 17.25 10.34 8.00
#